data_AF-A0A1M5SV26-F1
#
_entry.id   AF-A0A1M5SV26-F1
#
_cell.length_a   1.000
_cell.length_b   1.000
_cell.length_c   1.000
_cell.angle_alpha   90.00
_cell.angle_beta   90.00
_cell.angle_gamma   90.00
#
_symmetry.space_group_name_H-M   'P 1'
#
loop_
_entity.id
_entity.type
_entity.pdbx_description
1 polymer ?
#
loop_
_entity_poly.entity_id
_entity_poly.type
_entity_poly.pdbx_seq_one_letter_code
_entity_poly.pdbx_strand_id
1 'polypeptide(L)'
;MRPQPNQDGSIGEWWLTRDITITEDRIEGIFTSYAGPGCDFALQELHFGGGIDIVGPSNVMEGAVEADLTIDDYVKIKTLADDFAAFLNSAPNGTCLSPDWTVGQERDILQEGCLVLGVQPNTPTVEYEILATRDDVIFFGARPTDGTFIVSPDKRPRALLVGAARK
;
A
#
# COMPACT_ATOMS: atom_id res chain seq x y z
N MET A 1 -13.32 -0.99 -0.43
CA MET A 1 -13.18 0.43 -0.06
C MET A 1 -13.16 0.52 1.47
N ARG A 2 -12.16 1.17 2.08
CA ARG A 2 -11.98 1.22 3.55
C ARG A 2 -11.61 2.64 3.99
N PRO A 3 -12.26 3.22 5.01
CA PRO A 3 -11.83 4.48 5.59
C PRO A 3 -10.51 4.26 6.33
N GLN A 4 -9.64 5.25 6.28
CA GLN A 4 -8.30 5.14 6.84
C GLN A 4 -8.20 5.93 8.14
N PRO A 5 -7.47 5.44 9.14
CA PRO A 5 -7.28 6.19 10.38
C PRO A 5 -6.46 7.47 10.11
N ASN A 6 -6.77 8.54 10.84
CA ASN A 6 -5.90 9.69 11.01
C ASN A 6 -4.70 9.29 11.90
N GLN A 7 -3.66 10.13 11.97
CA GLN A 7 -2.50 9.88 12.83
C GLN A 7 -2.84 9.74 14.32
N ASP A 8 -3.96 10.32 14.77
CA ASP A 8 -4.46 10.24 16.15
C ASP A 8 -5.35 9.01 16.41
N GLY A 9 -5.52 8.13 15.40
CA GLY A 9 -6.36 6.94 15.48
C GLY A 9 -7.86 7.17 15.28
N SER A 10 -8.30 8.42 15.08
CA SER A 10 -9.68 8.69 14.66
C SER A 10 -9.93 8.21 13.22
N ILE A 11 -11.19 7.95 12.86
CA ILE A 11 -11.51 7.59 11.46
C ILE A 11 -11.36 8.84 10.60
N GLY A 12 -10.43 8.81 9.65
CA GLY A 12 -10.19 9.89 8.70
C GLY A 12 -11.26 9.96 7.61
N GLU A 13 -11.46 11.17 7.07
CA GLU A 13 -12.38 11.44 5.95
C GLU A 13 -11.75 11.11 4.59
N TRP A 14 -10.88 10.10 4.56
CA TRP A 14 -10.23 9.62 3.35
C TRP A 14 -10.33 8.11 3.24
N TRP A 15 -10.42 7.64 2.00
CA TRP A 15 -10.78 6.28 1.66
C TRP A 15 -9.78 5.67 0.70
N LEU A 16 -9.71 4.34 0.71
CA LEU A 16 -8.80 3.59 -0.15
C LEU A 16 -9.50 2.43 -0.85
N THR A 17 -9.27 2.29 -2.15
CA THR A 17 -9.48 1.05 -2.91
C THR A 17 -8.15 0.37 -3.17
N ARG A 18 -8.18 -0.96 -3.29
CA ARG A 18 -6.99 -1.77 -3.54
C ARG A 18 -7.34 -2.75 -4.66
N ASP A 19 -6.55 -2.74 -5.72
CA ASP A 19 -6.48 -3.82 -6.70
C ASP A 19 -5.12 -4.47 -6.51
N ILE A 20 -5.09 -5.76 -6.20
CA ILE A 20 -3.86 -6.49 -5.92
C ILE A 20 -3.87 -7.75 -6.77
N THR A 21 -2.77 -7.99 -7.47
CA THR A 21 -2.53 -9.21 -8.23
C THR A 21 -1.31 -9.91 -7.65
N ILE A 22 -1.42 -11.22 -7.46
CA ILE A 22 -0.29 -12.07 -7.08
C ILE A 22 -0.09 -13.11 -8.16
N THR A 23 1.12 -13.16 -8.72
CA THR A 23 1.53 -14.15 -9.70
C THR A 23 2.78 -14.83 -9.18
N GLU A 24 2.69 -16.13 -8.91
CA GLU A 24 3.79 -16.90 -8.31
C GLU A 24 4.30 -16.27 -7.00
N ASP A 25 5.56 -15.81 -6.99
CA ASP A 25 6.25 -15.15 -5.88
C ASP A 25 6.31 -13.63 -6.03
N ARG A 26 5.44 -13.05 -6.86
CA ARG A 26 5.37 -11.61 -7.12
C ARG A 26 4.04 -11.00 -6.74
N ILE A 27 4.10 -9.77 -6.26
CA ILE A 27 2.93 -8.94 -5.95
C ILE A 27 2.96 -7.65 -6.78
N GLU A 28 1.81 -7.28 -7.32
CA GLU A 28 1.57 -5.95 -7.87
C GLU A 28 0.29 -5.37 -7.26
N GLY A 29 0.29 -4.09 -6.96
CA GLY A 29 -0.85 -3.42 -6.36
C GLY A 29 -1.08 -2.01 -6.87
N ILE A 30 -2.35 -1.64 -7.03
CA ILE A 30 -2.81 -0.29 -7.33
C ILE A 30 -3.76 0.15 -6.22
N PHE A 31 -3.32 1.15 -5.47
CA PHE A 31 -4.06 1.73 -4.35
C PHE A 31 -4.54 3.13 -4.73
N THR A 32 -5.84 3.32 -4.88
CA THR A 32 -6.42 4.65 -5.17
C THR A 32 -6.93 5.28 -3.88
N SER A 33 -6.44 6.48 -3.58
CA SER A 33 -6.89 7.27 -2.43
C SER A 33 -7.97 8.26 -2.85
N TYR A 34 -8.99 8.42 -2.01
CA TYR A 34 -10.11 9.33 -2.24
C TYR A 34 -10.34 10.24 -1.03
N ALA A 35 -10.81 11.46 -1.27
CA ALA A 35 -11.27 12.40 -0.25
C ALA A 35 -12.80 12.58 -0.28
N GLY A 36 -13.33 13.06 0.84
CA GLY A 36 -14.72 13.52 0.96
C GLY A 36 -15.73 12.42 1.30
N PRO A 37 -16.94 12.82 1.74
CA PRO A 37 -18.01 11.88 2.03
C PRO A 37 -18.50 11.24 0.74
N GLY A 38 -18.32 9.93 0.58
CA GLY A 38 -18.75 9.18 -0.60
C GLY A 38 -17.63 8.73 -1.54
N CYS A 39 -16.37 9.13 -1.29
CA CYS A 39 -15.21 8.75 -2.11
C CYS A 39 -15.26 9.29 -3.55
N ASP A 40 -15.92 10.43 -3.77
CA ASP A 40 -16.12 10.98 -5.11
C ASP A 40 -14.87 11.66 -5.69
N PHE A 41 -13.88 11.98 -4.85
CA PHE A 41 -12.70 12.74 -5.25
C PHE A 41 -11.43 11.88 -5.18
N ALA A 42 -11.08 11.25 -6.30
CA ALA A 42 -9.82 10.51 -6.43
C ALA A 42 -8.62 11.48 -6.41
N LEU A 43 -7.67 11.23 -5.52
CA LEU A 43 -6.50 12.09 -5.32
C LEU A 43 -5.28 11.58 -6.07
N GLN A 44 -5.02 10.28 -5.96
CA GLN A 44 -3.81 9.64 -6.45
C GLN A 44 -3.99 8.13 -6.58
N GLU A 45 -3.14 7.51 -7.39
CA GLU A 45 -2.88 6.07 -7.37
C GLU A 45 -1.44 5.81 -6.93
N LEU A 46 -1.28 4.90 -5.97
CA LEU A 46 -0.01 4.31 -5.58
C LEU A 46 0.09 2.95 -6.26
N HIS A 47 1.06 2.80 -7.15
CA HIS A 47 1.36 1.56 -7.84
C HIS A 47 2.63 0.98 -7.23
N PHE A 48 2.64 -0.30 -6.90
CA PHE A 48 3.83 -0.94 -6.35
C PHE A 48 3.98 -2.36 -6.85
N GLY A 49 5.23 -2.81 -6.89
CA GLY A 49 5.61 -4.16 -7.27
C GLY A 49 6.72 -4.69 -6.36
N GLY A 50 6.75 -6.00 -6.17
CA GLY A 50 7.79 -6.63 -5.36
C GLY A 50 7.69 -8.14 -5.23
N GLY A 51 8.56 -8.70 -4.38
CA GLY A 51 8.64 -10.13 -4.08
C GLY A 51 7.80 -10.59 -2.88
N ILE A 52 7.48 -11.87 -2.87
CA ILE A 52 6.78 -12.60 -1.81
C ILE A 52 7.63 -13.78 -1.36
N ASP A 53 8.09 -13.76 -0.12
CA ASP A 53 8.78 -14.88 0.49
C ASP A 53 7.86 -15.61 1.47
N ILE A 54 7.52 -16.88 1.17
CA ILE A 54 6.75 -17.71 2.10
C ILE A 54 7.66 -18.24 3.21
N VAL A 55 7.42 -17.78 4.44
CA VAL A 55 8.21 -18.11 5.63
C VAL A 55 7.79 -19.46 6.21
N GLY A 56 6.49 -19.77 6.18
CA GLY A 56 5.97 -21.01 6.76
C GLY A 56 4.46 -21.00 6.99
N PRO A 57 3.93 -22.02 7.67
CA PRO A 57 2.51 -22.07 8.01
C PRO A 57 2.14 -21.02 9.07
N SER A 58 0.94 -20.45 8.95
CA SER A 58 0.35 -19.57 9.96
C SER A 58 -0.64 -20.32 10.84
N ASN A 59 -0.72 -19.95 12.12
CA ASN A 59 -1.69 -20.49 13.07
C ASN A 59 -3.07 -19.80 13.01
N VAL A 60 -3.27 -18.80 12.14
CA VAL A 60 -4.55 -18.06 12.05
C VAL A 60 -5.68 -18.94 11.51
N MET A 61 -5.38 -19.81 10.54
CA MET A 61 -6.28 -20.86 10.09
C MET A 61 -5.52 -21.93 9.28
N GLU A 62 -6.12 -23.11 9.11
CA GLU A 62 -5.57 -24.16 8.26
C GLU A 62 -5.36 -23.66 6.82
N GLY A 63 -4.18 -23.93 6.26
CA GLY A 63 -3.81 -23.50 4.90
C GLY A 63 -3.35 -22.04 4.78
N ALA A 64 -3.40 -21.25 5.86
CA ALA A 64 -2.78 -19.92 5.86
C ALA A 64 -1.25 -20.03 5.99
N VAL A 65 -0.56 -19.09 5.37
CA VAL A 65 0.90 -18.98 5.41
C VAL A 65 1.32 -17.61 5.90
N GLU A 66 2.47 -17.61 6.55
CA GLU A 66 3.24 -16.43 6.89
C GLU A 66 4.11 -16.04 5.68
N ALA A 67 3.98 -14.80 5.23
CA ALA A 67 4.72 -14.29 4.07
C ALA A 67 5.37 -12.93 4.37
N ASP A 68 6.55 -12.70 3.80
CA ASP A 68 7.23 -11.42 3.84
C ASP A 68 7.10 -10.78 2.44
N LEU A 69 6.46 -9.62 2.36
CA LEU A 69 6.25 -8.89 1.11
C LEU A 69 7.29 -7.78 1.02
N THR A 70 8.21 -7.90 0.08
CA THR A 70 9.28 -6.91 -0.13
C THR A 70 8.94 -6.06 -1.34
N ILE A 71 8.66 -4.77 -1.13
CA ILE A 71 8.34 -3.83 -2.21
C ILE A 71 9.64 -3.21 -2.73
N ASP A 72 10.19 -3.82 -3.78
CA ASP A 72 11.51 -3.51 -4.33
C ASP A 72 11.58 -3.44 -5.86
N ASP A 73 10.52 -3.78 -6.60
CA ASP A 73 10.51 -3.66 -8.06
C ASP A 73 10.23 -2.20 -8.49
N TYR A 74 9.21 -1.57 -7.90
CA TYR A 74 8.85 -0.17 -8.12
C TYR A 74 7.90 0.37 -7.06
N VAL A 75 7.90 1.69 -6.88
CA VAL A 75 6.88 2.43 -6.11
C VAL A 75 6.56 3.68 -6.89
N LYS A 76 5.40 3.75 -7.52
CA LYS A 76 5.01 4.88 -8.37
C LYS A 76 3.79 5.59 -7.84
N ILE A 77 3.78 6.90 -8.04
CA ILE A 77 2.62 7.74 -7.74
C ILE A 77 2.11 8.30 -9.06
N LYS A 78 0.81 8.16 -9.28
CA LYS A 78 0.08 8.86 -10.33
C LYS A 78 -0.87 9.85 -9.71
N THR A 79 -0.70 11.13 -10.03
CA THR A 79 -1.57 12.18 -9.49
C THR A 79 -2.87 12.24 -10.28
N LEU A 80 -4.01 12.32 -9.59
CA LEU A 80 -5.35 12.36 -10.21
C LEU A 80 -6.08 13.69 -9.98
N ALA A 81 -5.59 14.52 -9.06
CA ALA A 81 -6.15 15.83 -8.73
C ALA A 81 -5.07 16.91 -8.68
N ASP A 82 -5.39 18.12 -9.15
CA ASP A 82 -4.48 19.25 -9.17
C ASP A 82 -3.97 19.61 -7.77
N ASP A 83 -4.85 19.59 -6.77
CA ASP A 83 -4.49 19.89 -5.38
C ASP A 83 -3.49 18.88 -4.81
N PHE A 84 -3.58 17.60 -5.22
CA PHE A 84 -2.62 16.58 -4.79
C PHE A 84 -1.28 16.77 -5.50
N ALA A 85 -1.27 17.11 -6.79
CA ALA A 85 -0.04 17.45 -7.50
C ALA A 85 0.64 18.70 -6.89
N ALA A 86 -0.15 19.72 -6.52
CA ALA A 86 0.33 20.91 -5.83
C ALA A 86 0.92 20.58 -4.45
N PHE A 87 0.29 19.67 -3.70
CA PHE A 87 0.83 19.16 -2.44
C PHE A 87 2.21 18.51 -2.64
N LEU A 88 2.38 17.63 -3.61
CA LEU A 88 3.68 17.01 -3.89
C LEU A 88 4.73 18.05 -4.31
N ASN A 89 4.35 19.01 -5.15
CA ASN A 89 5.23 20.11 -5.57
C ASN A 89 5.61 21.07 -4.44
N SER A 90 4.89 21.05 -3.32
CA SER A 90 5.23 21.84 -2.12
C SER A 90 6.32 21.18 -1.26
N ALA A 91 6.66 19.92 -1.54
CA ALA A 91 7.70 19.22 -0.79
C ALA A 91 9.07 19.91 -0.97
N PRO A 92 9.93 19.91 0.06
CA PRO A 92 11.28 20.45 -0.07
C PRO A 92 12.06 19.79 -1.23
N ASN A 93 12.86 20.58 -1.94
CA ASN A 93 13.63 20.09 -3.09
C ASN A 93 14.43 18.82 -2.74
N GLY A 94 14.27 17.78 -3.57
CA GLY A 94 14.99 16.51 -3.39
C GLY A 94 14.39 15.58 -2.34
N THR A 95 13.23 15.91 -1.76
CA THR A 95 12.53 15.04 -0.78
C THR A 95 11.34 14.29 -1.35
N CYS A 96 10.89 14.63 -2.57
CA CYS A 96 9.85 13.91 -3.31
C CYS A 96 10.01 14.14 -4.81
N LEU A 97 11.16 13.69 -5.34
CA LEU A 97 11.66 14.03 -6.68
C LEU A 97 11.86 15.55 -6.87
N SER A 98 12.25 15.94 -8.09
CA SER A 98 12.17 17.35 -8.50
C SER A 98 10.71 17.80 -8.64
N PRO A 99 10.36 19.03 -8.21
CA PRO A 99 9.02 19.58 -8.37
C PRO A 99 8.68 19.71 -9.85
N ASP A 100 7.75 18.89 -10.32
CA ASP A 100 7.16 18.90 -11.67
C ASP A 100 5.97 17.92 -11.76
N TRP A 101 5.30 17.68 -10.63
CA TRP A 101 4.15 16.77 -10.58
C TRP A 101 2.97 17.41 -11.30
N THR A 102 2.39 16.68 -12.26
CA THR A 102 1.23 17.10 -13.06
C THR A 102 0.18 16.00 -13.11
N VAL A 103 -1.10 16.38 -13.17
CA VAL A 103 -2.22 15.43 -13.20
C VAL A 103 -2.07 14.46 -14.37
N GLY A 104 -2.27 13.17 -14.08
CA GLY A 104 -2.15 12.06 -15.02
C GLY A 104 -0.72 11.54 -15.20
N GLN A 105 0.30 12.28 -14.73
CA GLN A 105 1.67 11.82 -14.74
C GLN A 105 1.90 10.77 -13.65
N GLU A 106 2.52 9.66 -14.03
CA GLU A 106 3.02 8.63 -13.13
C GLU A 106 4.54 8.75 -13.00
N ARG A 107 5.07 8.69 -11.79
CA ARG A 107 6.50 8.76 -11.52
C ARG A 107 6.90 7.76 -10.45
N ASP A 108 8.01 7.07 -10.68
CA ASP A 108 8.63 6.17 -9.71
C ASP A 108 9.40 6.97 -8.65
N ILE A 109 9.23 6.59 -7.40
CA ILE A 109 9.80 7.22 -6.21
C ILE A 109 10.60 6.21 -5.36
N LEU A 110 10.80 4.97 -5.82
CA LEU A 110 11.48 3.95 -5.03
C LEU A 110 12.94 4.33 -4.69
N GLN A 111 13.69 4.87 -5.65
CA GLN A 111 15.11 5.20 -5.44
C GLN A 111 15.30 6.53 -4.71
N GLU A 112 14.64 7.59 -5.20
CA GLU A 112 14.76 8.94 -4.66
C GLU A 112 13.90 9.20 -3.42
N GLY A 113 12.89 8.37 -3.18
CA GLY A 113 11.94 8.54 -2.09
C GLY A 113 10.91 9.64 -2.33
N CYS A 114 9.94 9.68 -1.42
CA CYS A 114 9.01 10.77 -1.25
C CYS A 114 8.61 10.88 0.23
N LEU A 115 9.32 11.74 0.98
CA LEU A 115 9.22 11.84 2.43
C LEU A 115 7.83 12.30 2.90
N VAL A 116 7.16 13.17 2.13
CA VAL A 116 5.79 13.62 2.42
C VAL A 116 4.76 12.49 2.30
N LEU A 117 5.11 11.39 1.62
CA LEU A 117 4.34 10.15 1.56
C LEU A 117 4.92 9.04 2.44
N GLY A 118 5.97 9.32 3.22
CA GLY A 118 6.62 8.35 4.10
C GLY A 118 7.56 7.37 3.40
N VAL A 119 7.84 7.54 2.10
CA VAL A 119 8.75 6.66 1.34
C VAL A 119 10.17 7.19 1.48
N GLN A 120 11.04 6.39 2.12
CA GLN A 120 12.45 6.71 2.30
C GLN A 120 13.25 6.35 1.02
N PRO A 121 14.26 7.15 0.64
CA PRO A 121 15.11 6.84 -0.51
C PRO A 121 15.85 5.52 -0.30
N ASN A 122 15.96 4.73 -1.37
CA ASN A 122 16.72 3.46 -1.42
C ASN A 122 16.40 2.48 -0.27
N THR A 123 15.16 2.50 0.23
CA THR A 123 14.74 1.66 1.35
C THR A 123 13.49 0.89 0.96
N PRO A 124 13.64 -0.36 0.48
CA PRO A 124 12.51 -1.25 0.25
C PRO A 124 11.66 -1.40 1.51
N THR A 125 10.35 -1.39 1.34
CA THR A 125 9.43 -1.65 2.45
C THR A 125 9.19 -3.15 2.52
N VAL A 126 9.40 -3.74 3.70
CA VAL A 126 9.02 -5.14 3.97
C VAL A 126 7.78 -5.14 4.86
N GLU A 127 6.72 -5.78 4.40
CA GLU A 127 5.51 -6.03 5.18
C GLU A 127 5.42 -7.50 5.57
N TYR A 128 5.23 -7.76 6.87
CA TYR A 128 5.09 -9.10 7.44
C TYR A 128 3.62 -9.49 7.46
N GLU A 129 3.21 -10.29 6.48
CA GLU A 129 1.81 -10.54 6.14
C GLU A 129 1.39 -11.97 6.44
N ILE A 130 0.08 -12.20 6.46
CA ILE A 130 -0.52 -13.54 6.36
C ILE A 130 -1.29 -13.62 5.06
N LEU A 131 -1.04 -14.69 4.30
CA LEU A 131 -1.78 -15.01 3.09
C LEU A 131 -2.57 -16.30 3.29
N ALA A 132 -3.82 -16.32 2.85
CA ALA A 132 -4.62 -17.54 2.78
C ALA A 132 -5.36 -17.57 1.45
N THR A 133 -5.43 -18.74 0.80
CA THR A 133 -6.16 -18.89 -0.47
C THR A 133 -7.38 -19.78 -0.26
N ARG A 134 -8.54 -19.33 -0.74
CA ARG A 134 -9.77 -20.14 -0.75
C ARG A 134 -10.63 -19.75 -1.95
N ASP A 135 -11.08 -20.74 -2.72
CA ASP A 135 -11.98 -20.56 -3.88
C ASP A 135 -11.49 -19.46 -4.85
N ASP A 136 -10.20 -19.49 -5.21
CA ASP A 136 -9.50 -18.51 -6.07
C ASP A 136 -9.47 -17.06 -5.55
N VAL A 137 -9.71 -16.88 -4.24
CA VAL A 137 -9.56 -15.61 -3.53
C VAL A 137 -8.38 -15.69 -2.58
N ILE A 138 -7.50 -14.69 -2.64
CA ILE A 138 -6.37 -14.53 -1.71
C ILE A 138 -6.77 -13.55 -0.61
N PHE A 139 -6.81 -14.02 0.63
CA PHE A 139 -7.04 -13.23 1.83
C PHE A 139 -5.71 -12.73 2.38
N PHE A 140 -5.69 -11.46 2.77
CA PHE A 140 -4.57 -10.81 3.45
C PHE A 140 -4.85 -10.70 4.95
N GLY A 141 -3.81 -10.51 5.75
CA GLY A 141 -3.95 -10.21 7.16
C GLY A 141 -4.67 -8.88 7.39
N ALA A 142 -5.38 -8.81 8.51
CA ALA A 142 -6.11 -7.62 8.90
C ALA A 142 -5.15 -6.48 9.27
N ARG A 143 -5.31 -5.34 8.58
CA ARG A 143 -4.52 -4.14 8.85
C ARG A 143 -4.91 -3.50 10.20
N PRO A 144 -3.92 -3.07 11.02
CA PRO A 144 -4.16 -2.44 12.31
C PRO A 144 -5.17 -1.28 12.22
N THR A 145 -6.04 -1.15 13.21
CA THR A 145 -7.04 -0.08 13.25
C THR A 145 -6.46 1.26 13.70
N ASP A 146 -5.31 1.23 14.38
CA ASP A 146 -4.56 2.40 14.81
C ASP A 146 -3.66 3.00 13.72
N GLY A 147 -3.68 2.42 12.51
CA GLY A 147 -2.89 2.89 11.37
C GLY A 147 -1.41 2.51 11.42
N THR A 148 -0.99 1.68 12.38
CA THR A 148 0.40 1.20 12.43
C THR A 148 0.73 0.27 11.27
N PHE A 149 1.99 0.29 10.84
CA PHE A 149 2.51 -0.60 9.80
C PHE A 149 2.96 -1.95 10.39
N ILE A 150 2.87 -3.00 9.57
CA ILE A 150 3.26 -4.39 9.88
C ILE A 150 4.72 -4.67 9.47
N VAL A 151 5.64 -3.79 9.89
CA VAL A 151 7.05 -3.76 9.44
C VAL A 151 8.01 -4.57 10.32
N SER A 152 7.50 -5.48 11.14
CA SER A 152 8.31 -6.43 11.89
C SER A 152 7.57 -7.75 12.10
N PRO A 153 8.28 -8.89 12.26
CA PRO A 153 7.63 -10.19 12.41
C PRO A 153 6.63 -10.27 13.57
N ASP A 154 6.90 -9.59 14.68
CA ASP A 154 6.04 -9.54 15.86
C ASP A 154 4.73 -8.77 15.63
N LYS A 155 4.68 -7.95 14.57
CA LYS A 155 3.50 -7.19 14.14
C LYS A 155 2.68 -7.91 13.06
N ARG A 156 3.03 -9.14 12.70
CA ARG A 156 2.26 -9.95 11.76
C ARG A 156 0.78 -10.02 12.21
N PRO A 157 -0.18 -9.82 11.30
CA PRO A 157 -1.61 -9.85 11.65
C PRO A 157 -2.02 -11.14 12.34
N ARG A 158 -3.12 -11.11 13.12
CA ARG A 158 -3.67 -12.31 13.81
C ARG A 158 -5.08 -12.67 13.36
N ALA A 159 -5.54 -12.01 12.31
CA ALA A 159 -6.84 -12.22 11.69
C ALA A 159 -6.70 -11.95 10.20
N LEU A 160 -7.64 -12.45 9.40
CA LEU A 160 -7.73 -12.18 7.97
C LEU A 160 -8.70 -11.01 7.71
N LEU A 161 -8.46 -10.29 6.63
CA LEU A 161 -9.36 -9.30 6.05
C LEU A 161 -9.63 -9.64 4.59
N VAL A 162 -10.69 -9.04 4.03
CA VAL A 162 -11.18 -9.20 2.65
C VAL A 162 -10.07 -9.48 1.66
N GLY A 163 -10.27 -10.54 0.88
CA GLY A 163 -9.33 -10.98 -0.12
C GLY A 163 -9.41 -10.23 -1.46
N ALA A 164 -8.35 -10.37 -2.25
CA ALA A 164 -8.28 -10.01 -3.66
C ALA A 164 -8.56 -11.24 -4.53
N ALA A 165 -9.06 -11.03 -5.74
CA ALA A 165 -9.18 -12.12 -6.71
C ALA A 165 -7.79 -12.58 -7.15
N ARG A 166 -7.55 -13.89 -7.19
CA ARG A 166 -6.39 -14.45 -7.87
C ARG A 166 -6.64 -14.38 -9.38
N LYS A 167 -5.72 -13.80 -10.14
CA LYS A 167 -5.77 -13.79 -11.62
C LYS A 167 -4.76 -14.78 -12.16
#